data_AF-A0A3P3W8X0-F1
#
_entry.id   AF-A0A3P3W8X0-F1
#
_cell.length_a   1.000
_cell.length_b   1.000
_cell.length_c   1.000
_cell.angle_alpha   90.00
_cell.angle_beta   90.00
_cell.angle_gamma   90.00
#
_symmetry.space_group_name_H-M   'P 1'
#
loop_
_entity.id
_entity.type
_entity.pdbx_description
1 polymer ?
#
loop_
_entity_poly.entity_id
_entity_poly.type
_entity_poly.pdbx_seq_one_letter_code
_entity_poly.pdbx_strand_id
1 'polypeptide(L)'
;MKKVFFFLAVAGTTFVTSCNSDDDNGTTTPVAPVATSIVLTSDVETVEVGGAFTFTVTDDLAADVTSTSTFLVNNVAIESNVFTSTEAGTFTVKAQNGTLESAPVTVTVTAPAIVEADNSIVVDGVNYVTDKSILYYLGTEGNINYWAVNAYNQVGTGAAATYPNDVFIYITSAQVSTTTLELPTITTYTKGVETAVNNIFDVELILNSEDYALFTDVNTVNFNLTAITATSTVQNWSFNYASTLNDGTVISGDFEGDFGFSDETATGKLAVGKNAKIVKTTKAEALAKGKSIVGKK
;
A
#
# COMPACT_ATOMS: atom_id res chain seq x y z
N MET A 1 35.68 3.47 5.73
CA MET A 1 37.07 3.16 6.17
C MET A 1 37.75 2.34 5.09
N LYS A 2 39.07 2.49 4.87
CA LYS A 2 39.78 2.00 3.69
C LYS A 2 40.53 0.68 4.00
N LYS A 3 40.29 -0.39 3.25
CA LYS A 3 41.02 -1.67 3.32
C LYS A 3 41.30 -2.11 1.86
N VAL A 4 42.44 -1.74 1.29
CA VAL A 4 43.72 -2.49 1.30
C VAL A 4 43.64 -3.74 0.41
N PHE A 5 44.13 -3.58 -0.82
CA PHE A 5 44.47 -4.67 -1.73
C PHE A 5 45.67 -5.46 -1.19
N PHE A 6 45.70 -6.77 -1.46
CA PHE A 6 46.91 -7.58 -1.37
C PHE A 6 47.15 -8.28 -2.71
N PHE A 7 48.17 -7.85 -3.43
CA PHE A 7 48.79 -8.64 -4.49
C PHE A 7 49.75 -9.64 -3.84
N LEU A 8 49.73 -10.91 -4.29
CA LEU A 8 50.80 -11.86 -4.00
C LEU A 8 51.21 -12.55 -5.30
N ALA A 9 52.46 -12.34 -5.72
CA ALA A 9 53.06 -12.93 -6.91
C ALA A 9 54.14 -13.93 -6.51
N VAL A 10 54.06 -15.14 -7.04
CA VAL A 10 55.07 -16.21 -6.95
C VAL A 10 54.98 -16.94 -8.31
N ALA A 11 55.89 -16.68 -9.26
CA ALA A 11 57.06 -17.51 -9.55
C ALA A 11 56.75 -19.03 -9.57
N GLY A 12 57.00 -19.80 -10.61
CA GLY A 12 57.94 -19.60 -11.71
C GLY A 12 58.93 -20.75 -11.76
N THR A 13 58.49 -21.96 -12.10
CA THR A 13 59.35 -23.14 -12.28
C THR A 13 58.91 -23.96 -13.49
N THR A 14 59.68 -23.83 -14.57
CA THR A 14 59.63 -24.71 -15.74
C THR A 14 60.41 -25.99 -15.46
N PHE A 15 59.78 -27.15 -15.57
CA PHE A 15 60.48 -28.43 -15.74
C PHE A 15 60.12 -29.02 -17.10
N VAL A 16 61.13 -29.15 -17.96
CA VAL A 16 61.06 -29.92 -19.20
C VAL A 16 61.63 -31.30 -18.94
N THR A 17 60.81 -32.33 -19.05
CA THR A 17 61.23 -33.74 -18.99
C THR A 17 60.79 -34.44 -20.27
N SER A 18 61.73 -34.60 -21.20
CA SER A 18 61.54 -35.47 -22.36
C SER A 18 61.67 -36.94 -21.94
N CYS A 19 60.75 -37.79 -22.36
CA CYS A 19 61.03 -39.20 -22.57
C CYS A 19 60.29 -39.70 -23.81
N ASN A 20 60.95 -40.56 -24.57
CA ASN A 20 60.51 -41.09 -25.85
C ASN A 20 60.53 -42.61 -25.79
N SER A 21 59.42 -43.26 -26.14
CA SER A 21 59.42 -44.63 -26.64
C SER A 21 58.15 -44.87 -27.46
N ASP A 22 58.32 -45.31 -28.70
CA ASP A 22 57.27 -46.01 -29.45
C ASP A 22 56.79 -47.22 -28.65
N ASP A 23 55.48 -47.47 -28.63
CA ASP A 23 54.95 -48.83 -28.89
C ASP A 23 53.45 -48.81 -29.21
N ASP A 24 53.17 -49.29 -30.41
CA ASP A 24 51.98 -49.96 -30.98
C ASP A 24 50.51 -49.54 -30.68
N ASN A 25 49.84 -49.23 -31.80
CA ASN A 25 48.51 -49.69 -32.20
C ASN A 25 47.29 -49.49 -31.27
N GLY A 26 46.55 -48.41 -31.51
CA GLY A 26 45.17 -48.27 -31.05
C GLY A 26 44.68 -46.82 -31.05
N THR A 27 44.41 -46.23 -32.23
CA THR A 27 43.97 -44.83 -32.35
C THR A 27 42.51 -44.65 -31.93
N THR A 28 42.19 -44.93 -30.67
CA THR A 28 41.00 -44.39 -30.02
C THR A 28 41.26 -42.93 -29.70
N THR A 29 40.90 -42.04 -30.64
CA THR A 29 40.89 -40.60 -30.40
C THR A 29 40.13 -40.35 -29.10
N PRO A 30 40.71 -39.67 -28.09
CA PRO A 30 40.00 -39.37 -26.86
C PRO A 30 38.74 -38.57 -27.19
N VAL A 31 37.57 -39.20 -27.04
CA VAL A 31 36.29 -38.52 -27.19
C VAL A 31 36.21 -37.54 -26.03
N ALA A 32 36.19 -36.24 -26.34
CA ALA A 32 36.03 -35.21 -25.33
C ALA A 32 34.72 -35.47 -24.55
N PRO A 33 34.70 -35.31 -23.22
CA PRO A 33 33.47 -35.44 -22.45
C PRO A 33 32.43 -34.46 -23.01
N VAL A 34 31.20 -34.95 -23.20
CA VAL A 34 30.07 -34.17 -23.68
C VAL A 34 29.12 -33.98 -22.51
N ALA A 35 28.67 -32.74 -22.29
CA ALA A 35 27.71 -32.42 -21.25
C ALA A 35 26.42 -33.24 -21.38
N THR A 36 25.89 -33.74 -20.26
CA THR A 36 24.65 -34.52 -20.22
C THR A 36 23.50 -33.81 -19.49
N SER A 37 23.79 -32.71 -18.80
CA SER A 37 22.78 -31.87 -18.15
C SER A 37 23.25 -30.42 -17.99
N ILE A 38 22.30 -29.51 -17.76
CA ILE A 38 22.56 -28.11 -17.43
C ILE A 38 21.78 -27.71 -16.17
N VAL A 39 22.40 -26.86 -15.36
CA VAL A 39 21.81 -26.26 -14.15
C VAL A 39 21.60 -24.77 -14.42
N LEU A 40 20.35 -24.32 -14.26
CA LEU A 40 19.97 -22.91 -14.28
C LEU A 40 19.93 -22.38 -12.85
N THR A 41 20.51 -21.21 -12.62
CA THR A 41 20.33 -20.44 -11.39
C THR A 41 19.88 -19.02 -11.71
N SER A 42 19.16 -18.41 -10.76
CA SER A 42 18.88 -16.97 -10.71
C SER A 42 19.75 -16.34 -9.63
N ASP A 43 20.14 -15.08 -9.79
CA ASP A 43 20.83 -14.31 -8.75
C ASP A 43 19.93 -13.93 -7.56
N VAL A 44 18.60 -13.90 -7.77
CA VAL A 44 17.59 -13.67 -6.74
C VAL A 44 16.39 -14.62 -6.84
N GLU A 45 15.75 -14.90 -5.71
CA GLU A 45 14.44 -15.60 -5.64
C GLU A 45 13.26 -14.62 -5.69
N THR A 46 13.47 -13.37 -5.24
CA THR A 46 12.48 -12.30 -5.16
C THR A 46 13.05 -10.96 -5.57
N VAL A 47 12.23 -10.11 -6.20
CA VAL A 47 12.57 -8.74 -6.61
C VAL A 47 11.29 -7.89 -6.67
N GLU A 48 11.38 -6.56 -6.57
CA GLU A 48 10.22 -5.69 -6.83
C GLU A 48 10.01 -5.44 -8.33
N VAL A 49 8.80 -5.01 -8.72
CA VAL A 49 8.48 -4.56 -10.10
C VAL A 49 9.50 -3.53 -10.59
N GLY A 50 9.98 -3.70 -11.82
CA GLY A 50 11.03 -2.88 -12.43
C GLY A 50 12.46 -3.26 -12.01
N GLY A 51 12.63 -4.14 -11.02
CA GLY A 51 13.93 -4.72 -10.70
C GLY A 51 14.34 -5.80 -11.71
N ALA A 52 15.64 -5.85 -12.01
CA ALA A 52 16.23 -6.83 -12.90
C ALA A 52 16.82 -8.01 -12.13
N PHE A 53 16.77 -9.20 -12.74
CA PHE A 53 17.42 -10.41 -12.24
C PHE A 53 18.13 -11.17 -13.35
N THR A 54 19.22 -11.84 -12.98
CA THR A 54 20.22 -12.41 -13.88
C THR A 54 20.29 -13.92 -13.75
N PHE A 55 20.25 -14.61 -14.88
CA PHE A 55 20.37 -16.05 -14.97
C PHE A 55 21.81 -16.47 -15.27
N THR A 56 22.24 -17.58 -14.68
CA THR A 56 23.50 -18.28 -15.00
C THR A 56 23.18 -19.73 -15.36
N VAL A 57 23.90 -20.29 -16.34
CA VAL A 57 23.77 -21.69 -16.75
C VAL A 57 25.14 -22.36 -16.74
N THR A 58 25.27 -23.43 -15.95
CA THR A 58 26.47 -24.28 -15.94
C THR A 58 26.13 -25.70 -16.36
N ASP A 59 27.02 -26.34 -17.11
CA ASP A 59 26.89 -27.76 -17.43
C ASP A 59 27.45 -28.69 -16.32
N ASP A 60 27.27 -30.00 -16.48
CA ASP A 60 27.80 -31.04 -15.60
C ASP A 60 29.31 -31.26 -15.70
N LEU A 61 30.00 -30.53 -16.59
CA LEU A 61 31.45 -30.43 -16.68
C LEU A 61 31.98 -29.15 -16.00
N ALA A 62 31.09 -28.39 -15.34
CA ALA A 62 31.33 -27.10 -14.69
C ALA A 62 31.77 -25.97 -15.64
N ALA A 63 31.45 -26.06 -16.93
CA ALA A 63 31.60 -24.95 -17.87
C ALA A 63 30.42 -23.98 -17.75
N ASP A 64 30.71 -22.67 -17.80
CA ASP A 64 29.68 -21.63 -17.97
C ASP A 64 29.23 -21.62 -19.43
N VAL A 65 27.95 -21.92 -19.64
CA VAL A 65 27.28 -21.96 -20.94
C VAL A 65 26.17 -20.91 -21.04
N THR A 66 26.17 -19.91 -20.15
CA THR A 66 25.16 -18.83 -20.07
C THR A 66 25.03 -18.10 -21.40
N SER A 67 26.16 -17.75 -22.04
CA SER A 67 26.18 -16.98 -23.29
C SER A 67 25.73 -17.73 -24.54
N THR A 68 25.58 -19.06 -24.47
CA THR A 68 25.10 -19.91 -25.57
C THR A 68 23.72 -20.52 -25.29
N SER A 69 23.11 -20.19 -24.14
CA SER A 69 21.81 -20.69 -23.72
C SER A 69 20.67 -19.74 -24.12
N THR A 70 19.54 -20.32 -24.53
CA THR A 70 18.26 -19.60 -24.67
C THR A 70 17.52 -19.67 -23.35
N PHE A 71 17.06 -18.52 -22.85
CA PHE A 71 16.25 -18.43 -21.63
C PHE A 71 14.77 -18.29 -22.00
N LEU A 72 13.90 -19.02 -21.30
CA LEU A 72 12.46 -18.97 -21.47
C LEU A 72 11.80 -18.55 -20.15
N VAL A 73 11.10 -17.42 -20.16
CA VAL A 73 10.30 -16.92 -19.04
C VAL A 73 8.83 -17.16 -19.34
N ASN A 74 8.14 -17.93 -18.51
CA ASN A 74 6.76 -18.39 -18.74
C ASN A 74 6.56 -19.00 -20.15
N ASN A 75 7.54 -19.80 -20.60
CA ASN A 75 7.66 -20.41 -21.94
C ASN A 75 7.85 -19.43 -23.12
N VAL A 76 8.10 -18.14 -22.87
CA VAL A 76 8.46 -17.15 -23.90
C VAL A 76 9.97 -16.93 -23.88
N ALA A 77 10.63 -17.09 -25.03
CA ALA A 77 12.07 -16.86 -25.15
C ALA A 77 12.43 -15.37 -24.96
N ILE A 78 13.51 -15.09 -24.24
CA ILE A 78 14.04 -13.74 -24.02
C ILE A 78 15.42 -13.59 -24.66
N GLU A 79 15.78 -12.36 -25.06
CA GLU A 79 16.99 -12.08 -25.85
C GLU A 79 18.29 -12.05 -25.03
N SER A 80 18.21 -12.06 -23.70
CA SER A 80 19.37 -11.99 -22.81
C SER A 80 19.19 -12.87 -21.57
N ASN A 81 20.26 -13.09 -20.80
CA ASN A 81 20.19 -13.75 -19.51
C ASN A 81 19.70 -12.82 -18.37
N VAL A 82 19.31 -11.58 -18.68
CA VAL A 82 18.70 -10.63 -17.72
C VAL A 82 17.22 -10.46 -18.06
N PHE A 83 16.36 -10.51 -17.04
CA PHE A 83 14.93 -10.23 -17.17
C PHE A 83 14.50 -9.11 -16.23
N THR A 84 13.46 -8.37 -16.63
CA THR A 84 12.83 -7.31 -15.83
C THR A 84 11.34 -7.32 -16.13
N SER A 85 10.51 -7.39 -15.08
CA SER A 85 9.06 -7.37 -15.22
C SER A 85 8.48 -6.01 -14.87
N THR A 86 7.48 -5.56 -15.62
CA THR A 86 6.59 -4.44 -15.26
C THR A 86 5.39 -4.87 -14.42
N GLU A 87 5.21 -6.18 -14.20
CA GLU A 87 4.08 -6.78 -13.51
C GLU A 87 4.54 -7.66 -12.34
N ALA A 88 3.80 -7.63 -11.23
CA ALA A 88 4.02 -8.53 -10.10
C ALA A 88 3.47 -9.94 -10.41
N GLY A 89 4.14 -10.98 -9.92
CA GLY A 89 3.76 -12.37 -10.14
C GLY A 89 4.93 -13.34 -9.99
N THR A 90 4.63 -14.64 -10.09
CA THR A 90 5.67 -15.69 -10.11
C THR A 90 6.01 -16.06 -11.55
N PHE A 91 7.29 -15.95 -11.89
CA PHE A 91 7.83 -16.24 -13.21
C PHE A 91 8.57 -17.57 -13.16
N THR A 92 8.16 -18.51 -14.02
CA THR A 92 8.85 -19.79 -14.20
C THR A 92 9.87 -19.64 -15.31
N VAL A 93 11.14 -19.88 -15.00
CA VAL A 93 12.26 -19.71 -15.93
C VAL A 93 12.91 -21.05 -16.24
N LYS A 94 13.24 -21.28 -17.51
CA LYS A 94 14.02 -22.42 -17.99
C LYS A 94 15.17 -21.95 -18.88
N ALA A 95 16.23 -22.74 -18.97
CA ALA A 95 17.29 -22.57 -19.94
C ALA A 95 17.33 -23.77 -20.90
N GLN A 96 17.68 -23.51 -22.16
CA GLN A 96 17.95 -24.51 -23.17
C GLN A 96 19.35 -24.27 -23.77
N ASN A 97 20.19 -25.31 -23.80
CA ASN A 97 21.49 -25.29 -24.44
C ASN A 97 21.61 -26.47 -25.40
N GLY A 98 21.49 -26.19 -26.71
CA GLY A 98 21.36 -27.23 -27.73
C GLY A 98 20.12 -28.11 -27.50
N THR A 99 20.33 -29.36 -27.12
CA THR A 99 19.25 -30.33 -26.78
C THR A 99 19.03 -30.50 -25.27
N LEU A 100 19.83 -29.84 -24.43
CA LEU A 100 19.70 -29.91 -22.97
C LEU A 100 18.72 -28.85 -22.49
N GLU A 101 17.82 -29.22 -21.57
CA GLU A 101 16.88 -28.32 -20.91
C GLU A 101 17.12 -28.38 -19.39
N SER A 102 17.11 -27.23 -18.72
CA SER A 102 17.29 -27.15 -17.26
C SER A 102 16.04 -27.58 -16.50
N ALA A 103 16.21 -27.93 -15.22
CA ALA A 103 15.09 -27.81 -14.29
C ALA A 103 14.58 -26.36 -14.26
N PRO A 104 13.27 -26.12 -14.07
CA PRO A 104 12.74 -24.78 -13.95
C PRO A 104 13.14 -24.15 -12.60
N VAL A 105 13.42 -22.85 -12.61
CA VAL A 105 13.53 -22.02 -11.40
C VAL A 105 12.36 -21.05 -11.35
N THR A 106 11.96 -20.63 -10.14
CA THR A 106 10.89 -19.64 -9.94
C THR A 106 11.46 -18.37 -9.34
N VAL A 107 11.14 -17.23 -9.93
CA VAL A 107 11.42 -15.91 -9.36
C VAL A 107 10.10 -15.18 -9.14
N THR A 108 9.91 -14.62 -7.95
CA THR A 108 8.68 -13.87 -7.61
C THR A 108 8.95 -12.37 -7.66
N VAL A 109 8.27 -11.69 -8.58
CA VAL A 109 8.25 -10.24 -8.64
C VAL A 109 7.14 -9.74 -7.73
N THR A 110 7.47 -9.00 -6.68
CA THR A 110 6.50 -8.38 -5.78
C THR A 110 6.10 -7.00 -6.29
N ALA A 111 4.85 -6.59 -6.04
CA ALA A 111 4.51 -5.18 -6.14
C ALA A 111 5.36 -4.36 -5.15
N PRO A 112 5.65 -3.08 -5.42
CA PRO A 112 6.30 -2.20 -4.45
C PRO A 112 5.53 -2.22 -3.13
N ALA A 113 6.23 -2.22 -2.00
CA ALA A 113 5.58 -2.05 -0.71
C ALA A 113 4.88 -0.69 -0.66
N ILE A 114 3.55 -0.68 -0.53
CA ILE A 114 2.82 0.56 -0.25
C ILE A 114 3.17 0.96 1.18
N VAL A 115 3.89 2.07 1.31
CA VAL A 115 4.11 2.72 2.60
C VAL A 115 2.92 3.65 2.80
N GLU A 116 1.91 3.20 3.55
CA GLU A 116 0.87 4.08 4.08
C GLU A 116 1.57 5.17 4.93
N ALA A 117 1.29 6.43 4.65
CA ALA A 117 1.79 7.55 5.44
C ALA A 117 0.80 7.88 6.56
N ASP A 118 1.29 8.07 7.79
CA ASP A 118 0.48 8.53 8.91
C ASP A 118 -0.37 9.75 8.52
N ASN A 119 -1.64 9.80 8.92
CA ASN A 119 -2.58 10.85 8.57
C ASN A 119 -2.74 11.04 7.05
N SER A 120 -3.08 9.96 6.33
CA SER A 120 -3.40 10.01 4.90
C SER A 120 -4.59 9.14 4.49
N ILE A 121 -5.13 9.43 3.31
CA ILE A 121 -5.95 8.50 2.51
C ILE A 121 -5.00 7.77 1.55
N VAL A 122 -5.16 6.46 1.39
CA VAL A 122 -4.49 5.69 0.33
C VAL A 122 -5.52 5.13 -0.65
N VAL A 123 -5.29 5.37 -1.94
CA VAL A 123 -6.09 4.85 -3.04
C VAL A 123 -5.17 4.30 -4.12
N ASP A 124 -5.34 3.03 -4.48
CA ASP A 124 -4.49 2.30 -5.44
C ASP A 124 -2.97 2.46 -5.17
N GLY A 125 -2.59 2.53 -3.89
CA GLY A 125 -1.20 2.71 -3.44
C GLY A 125 -0.67 4.15 -3.52
N VAL A 126 -1.49 5.12 -3.91
CA VAL A 126 -1.16 6.55 -3.88
C VAL A 126 -1.61 7.16 -2.56
N ASN A 127 -0.69 7.79 -1.85
CA ASN A 127 -0.95 8.49 -0.59
C ASN A 127 -1.43 9.93 -0.83
N TYR A 128 -2.47 10.34 -0.12
CA TYR A 128 -3.06 11.67 -0.12
C TYR A 128 -3.12 12.19 1.31
N VAL A 129 -2.26 13.15 1.67
CA VAL A 129 -2.16 13.70 3.04
C VAL A 129 -3.52 14.21 3.52
N THR A 130 -3.83 13.94 4.79
CA THR A 130 -4.97 14.46 5.57
C THR A 130 -4.50 14.80 7.01
N ASP A 131 -3.55 15.73 7.11
CA ASP A 131 -2.80 16.09 8.33
C ASP A 131 -3.61 16.84 9.41
N LYS A 132 -4.90 17.09 9.17
CA LYS A 132 -5.81 17.76 10.09
C LYS A 132 -7.13 17.01 10.19
N SER A 133 -7.84 17.22 11.28
CA SER A 133 -9.14 16.60 11.47
C SER A 133 -10.10 17.45 12.28
N ILE A 134 -11.40 17.20 12.08
CA ILE A 134 -12.49 17.88 12.76
C ILE A 134 -13.67 16.93 12.95
N LEU A 135 -14.32 17.00 14.11
CA LEU A 135 -15.57 16.32 14.40
C LEU A 135 -16.72 17.31 14.30
N TYR A 136 -17.63 17.06 13.37
CA TYR A 136 -18.90 17.78 13.29
C TYR A 136 -19.97 17.02 14.06
N TYR A 137 -20.62 17.66 15.03
CA TYR A 137 -21.89 17.21 15.58
C TYR A 137 -23.03 17.81 14.75
N LEU A 138 -23.84 16.93 14.16
CA LEU A 138 -24.90 17.27 13.21
C LEU A 138 -26.28 17.33 13.88
N GLY A 139 -26.44 16.75 15.08
CA GLY A 139 -27.68 16.82 15.87
C GLY A 139 -28.07 15.50 16.52
N THR A 140 -29.24 15.49 17.17
CA THR A 140 -29.86 14.28 17.73
C THR A 140 -31.26 14.10 17.17
N GLU A 141 -31.62 12.88 16.77
CA GLU A 141 -32.99 12.44 16.54
C GLU A 141 -33.32 11.30 17.49
N GLY A 142 -34.32 11.49 18.37
CA GLY A 142 -34.62 10.53 19.44
C GLY A 142 -33.41 10.28 20.35
N ASN A 143 -32.89 9.05 20.33
CA ASN A 143 -31.72 8.60 21.10
C ASN A 143 -30.47 8.39 20.22
N ILE A 144 -30.40 9.02 19.05
CA ILE A 144 -29.30 8.87 18.08
C ILE A 144 -28.66 10.23 17.82
N ASN A 145 -27.34 10.32 18.04
CA ASN A 145 -26.52 11.44 17.61
C ASN A 145 -25.98 11.18 16.21
N TYR A 146 -25.92 12.24 15.40
CA TYR A 146 -25.36 12.24 14.06
C TYR A 146 -24.06 13.04 14.04
N TRP A 147 -23.08 12.53 13.31
CA TRP A 147 -21.75 13.13 13.21
C TRP A 147 -21.22 13.07 11.79
N ALA A 148 -20.31 13.98 11.45
CA ALA A 148 -19.35 13.75 10.38
C ALA A 148 -17.95 13.73 11.01
N VAL A 149 -17.25 12.62 10.83
CA VAL A 149 -15.81 12.52 11.08
C VAL A 149 -15.10 12.98 9.83
N ASN A 150 -14.15 13.90 9.97
CA ASN A 150 -13.52 14.53 8.84
C ASN A 150 -12.01 14.62 9.01
N ALA A 151 -11.24 13.97 8.13
CA ALA A 151 -9.81 14.15 8.01
C ALA A 151 -9.52 14.85 6.68
N TYR A 152 -8.70 15.89 6.71
CA TYR A 152 -8.49 16.79 5.58
C TYR A 152 -7.06 17.30 5.56
N ASN A 153 -6.58 17.67 4.38
CA ASN A 153 -5.41 18.51 4.23
C ASN A 153 -5.84 19.93 3.89
N GLN A 154 -5.16 20.92 4.46
CA GLN A 154 -5.40 22.33 4.17
C GLN A 154 -4.12 22.98 3.70
N VAL A 155 -4.10 23.40 2.44
CA VAL A 155 -3.01 24.17 1.84
C VAL A 155 -3.32 25.67 1.96
N GLY A 156 -2.36 26.44 2.45
CA GLY A 156 -2.53 27.90 2.67
C GLY A 156 -3.33 28.24 3.93
N THR A 157 -3.73 29.51 4.07
CA THR A 157 -4.39 30.04 5.28
C THR A 157 -5.48 31.07 4.96
N GLY A 158 -6.40 31.24 5.91
CA GLY A 158 -7.49 32.22 5.79
C GLY A 158 -8.46 31.90 4.64
N ALA A 159 -9.04 32.94 4.05
CA ALA A 159 -10.02 32.82 2.96
C ALA A 159 -9.44 32.31 1.62
N ALA A 160 -8.11 32.13 1.52
CA ALA A 160 -7.42 31.58 0.37
C ALA A 160 -6.91 30.14 0.61
N ALA A 161 -7.30 29.52 1.73
CA ALA A 161 -6.98 28.12 1.99
C ALA A 161 -7.77 27.20 1.04
N THR A 162 -7.11 26.15 0.56
CA THR A 162 -7.71 25.09 -0.25
C THR A 162 -7.64 23.75 0.47
N TYR A 163 -8.57 22.86 0.16
CA TYR A 163 -8.73 21.55 0.78
C TYR A 163 -8.61 20.49 -0.31
N PRO A 164 -7.39 20.13 -0.75
CA PRO A 164 -7.21 19.24 -1.89
C PRO A 164 -7.64 17.81 -1.57
N ASN A 165 -7.42 17.33 -0.35
CA ASN A 165 -7.80 15.99 0.06
C ASN A 165 -8.71 16.10 1.27
N ASP A 166 -9.85 15.42 1.22
CA ASP A 166 -10.88 15.53 2.24
C ASP A 166 -11.68 14.23 2.29
N VAL A 167 -11.88 13.67 3.48
CA VAL A 167 -12.74 12.49 3.69
C VAL A 167 -13.78 12.79 4.76
N PHE A 168 -15.06 12.68 4.41
CA PHE A 168 -16.18 12.75 5.34
C PHE A 168 -16.77 11.35 5.55
N ILE A 169 -16.81 10.91 6.80
CA ILE A 169 -17.46 9.66 7.20
C ILE A 169 -18.61 10.02 8.14
N TYR A 170 -19.84 9.83 7.69
CA TYR A 170 -21.03 10.23 8.43
C TYR A 170 -21.52 9.06 9.29
N ILE A 171 -21.45 9.23 10.61
CA ILE A 171 -21.66 8.17 11.60
C ILE A 171 -22.76 8.50 12.61
N THR A 172 -23.38 7.47 13.18
CA THR A 172 -24.36 7.59 14.26
C THR A 172 -23.88 7.00 15.58
N SER A 173 -24.10 7.68 16.72
CA SER A 173 -23.85 7.12 18.05
C SER A 173 -25.08 7.18 18.96
N ALA A 174 -25.09 6.42 20.05
CA ALA A 174 -26.18 6.48 21.02
C ALA A 174 -26.12 7.79 21.82
N GLN A 175 -27.27 8.45 21.96
CA GLN A 175 -27.47 9.55 22.90
C GLN A 175 -28.28 9.03 24.09
N VAL A 176 -27.59 8.81 25.22
CA VAL A 176 -28.25 8.32 26.47
C VAL A 176 -28.62 9.46 27.42
N SER A 177 -27.82 10.53 27.47
CA SER A 177 -28.13 11.71 28.30
C SER A 177 -29.13 12.65 27.61
N THR A 178 -29.97 13.33 28.40
CA THR A 178 -30.83 14.41 27.89
C THR A 178 -30.18 15.79 27.99
N THR A 179 -29.12 15.93 28.78
CA THR A 179 -28.47 17.21 29.11
C THR A 179 -27.05 17.33 28.58
N THR A 180 -26.36 16.21 28.35
CA THR A 180 -24.96 16.12 27.93
C THR A 180 -24.89 15.55 26.52
N LEU A 181 -23.95 16.05 25.71
CA LEU A 181 -23.64 15.43 24.42
C LEU A 181 -22.68 14.25 24.65
N GLU A 182 -23.11 13.04 24.31
CA GLU A 182 -22.27 11.84 24.33
C GLU A 182 -21.48 11.77 23.02
N LEU A 183 -20.15 11.68 23.11
CA LEU A 183 -19.27 11.54 21.94
C LEU A 183 -19.51 10.22 21.18
N PRO A 184 -18.98 10.07 19.94
CA PRO A 184 -18.86 8.77 19.29
C PRO A 184 -18.20 7.71 20.20
N THR A 185 -18.72 6.49 20.15
CA THR A 185 -18.22 5.35 20.93
C THR A 185 -16.94 4.82 20.31
N ILE A 186 -15.94 4.46 21.11
CA ILE A 186 -14.76 3.71 20.63
C ILE A 186 -15.24 2.31 20.20
N THR A 187 -15.38 2.11 18.89
CA THR A 187 -15.89 0.87 18.26
C THR A 187 -15.65 0.91 16.74
N THR A 188 -15.87 -0.22 16.09
CA THR A 188 -16.06 -0.28 14.64
C THR A 188 -17.50 0.09 14.28
N TYR A 189 -17.64 1.01 13.34
CA TYR A 189 -18.83 1.43 12.63
C TYR A 189 -18.81 0.79 11.25
N THR A 190 -19.96 0.35 10.74
CA THR A 190 -20.08 -0.30 9.42
C THR A 190 -21.17 0.35 8.58
N LYS A 191 -21.09 0.24 7.25
CA LYS A 191 -22.20 0.62 6.36
C LYS A 191 -23.51 -0.06 6.76
N GLY A 192 -24.61 0.70 6.79
CA GLY A 192 -25.94 0.15 7.09
C GLY A 192 -27.02 1.23 7.21
N VAL A 193 -28.06 0.97 8.00
CA VAL A 193 -29.26 1.83 8.08
C VAL A 193 -29.03 3.03 8.98
N GLU A 194 -29.33 4.23 8.48
CA GLU A 194 -29.18 5.53 9.15
C GLU A 194 -29.71 5.59 10.60
N THR A 195 -30.77 4.84 10.93
CA THR A 195 -31.39 4.80 12.26
C THR A 195 -30.82 3.73 13.20
N ALA A 196 -29.77 3.01 12.80
CA ALA A 196 -29.01 2.15 13.70
C ALA A 196 -27.98 2.95 14.51
N VAL A 197 -27.62 2.46 15.70
CA VAL A 197 -26.51 2.99 16.50
C VAL A 197 -25.20 2.38 16.01
N ASN A 198 -24.13 3.17 16.00
CA ASN A 198 -22.79 2.80 15.53
C ASN A 198 -22.76 2.42 14.03
N ASN A 199 -23.47 3.19 13.21
CA ASN A 199 -23.65 2.93 11.79
C ASN A 199 -23.00 4.03 10.93
N ILE A 200 -22.52 3.66 9.74
CA ILE A 200 -22.09 4.60 8.69
C ILE A 200 -23.24 4.75 7.69
N PHE A 201 -23.72 5.97 7.50
CA PHE A 201 -24.92 6.27 6.69
C PHE A 201 -24.65 7.13 5.45
N ASP A 202 -23.49 7.79 5.39
CA ASP A 202 -23.01 8.52 4.21
C ASP A 202 -21.47 8.56 4.24
N VAL A 203 -20.83 8.69 3.08
CA VAL A 203 -19.37 8.80 2.90
C VAL A 203 -19.10 9.64 1.65
N GLU A 204 -18.15 10.55 1.75
CA GLU A 204 -17.75 11.45 0.67
C GLU A 204 -16.22 11.58 0.69
N LEU A 205 -15.58 11.39 -0.46
CA LEU A 205 -14.14 11.45 -0.63
C LEU A 205 -13.78 12.42 -1.76
N ILE A 206 -12.94 13.40 -1.44
CA ILE A 206 -12.43 14.42 -2.34
C ILE A 206 -10.92 14.24 -2.43
N LEU A 207 -10.37 14.13 -3.64
CA LEU A 207 -8.93 14.00 -3.88
C LEU A 207 -8.46 15.02 -4.92
N ASN A 208 -7.32 15.69 -4.68
CA ASN A 208 -6.82 16.79 -5.51
C ASN A 208 -7.86 17.91 -5.81
N SER A 209 -8.82 18.14 -4.92
CA SER A 209 -9.96 19.07 -5.02
C SER A 209 -11.11 18.62 -5.93
N GLU A 210 -11.13 17.38 -6.39
CA GLU A 210 -12.21 16.79 -7.20
C GLU A 210 -12.94 15.68 -6.42
N ASP A 211 -14.24 15.55 -6.64
CA ASP A 211 -15.06 14.51 -6.00
C ASP A 211 -14.63 13.14 -6.57
N TYR A 212 -14.08 12.27 -5.72
CA TYR A 212 -13.53 10.98 -6.13
C TYR A 212 -14.53 9.83 -5.95
N ALA A 213 -15.22 9.79 -4.81
CA ALA A 213 -16.23 8.76 -4.53
C ALA A 213 -17.34 9.27 -3.61
N LEU A 214 -18.58 8.90 -3.93
CA LEU A 214 -19.77 9.13 -3.11
C LEU A 214 -20.24 7.81 -2.48
N PHE A 215 -21.12 7.88 -1.49
CA PHE A 215 -21.66 6.71 -0.79
C PHE A 215 -22.43 5.71 -1.68
N THR A 216 -22.90 6.15 -2.85
CA THR A 216 -23.47 5.28 -3.90
C THR A 216 -22.43 4.35 -4.51
N ASP A 217 -21.18 4.79 -4.54
CA ASP A 217 -20.07 4.14 -5.23
C ASP A 217 -19.32 3.19 -4.29
N VAL A 218 -19.51 3.36 -2.98
CA VAL A 218 -18.99 2.51 -1.91
C VAL A 218 -19.82 1.22 -1.80
N ASN A 219 -19.21 0.05 -1.98
CA ASN A 219 -19.83 -1.25 -1.68
C ASN A 219 -19.83 -1.49 -0.16
N THR A 220 -18.65 -1.54 0.45
CA THR A 220 -18.44 -1.75 1.89
C THR A 220 -17.59 -0.64 2.48
N VAL A 221 -17.92 -0.18 3.68
CA VAL A 221 -17.06 0.72 4.47
C VAL A 221 -17.08 0.33 5.94
N ASN A 222 -15.90 0.35 6.55
CA ASN A 222 -15.65 0.19 7.98
C ASN A 222 -14.89 1.41 8.48
N PHE A 223 -15.32 1.97 9.62
CA PHE A 223 -14.63 3.06 10.32
C PHE A 223 -14.42 2.62 11.76
N ASN A 224 -13.18 2.64 12.23
CA ASN A 224 -12.77 2.09 13.50
C ASN A 224 -12.19 3.21 14.37
N LEU A 225 -13.03 3.76 15.25
CA LEU A 225 -12.60 4.76 16.22
C LEU A 225 -11.90 4.05 17.37
N THR A 226 -10.57 4.23 17.49
CA THR A 226 -9.73 3.54 18.47
C THR A 226 -9.46 4.39 19.71
N ALA A 227 -9.45 5.71 19.58
CA ALA A 227 -9.38 6.64 20.70
C ALA A 227 -10.20 7.91 20.41
N ILE A 228 -10.84 8.47 21.44
CA ILE A 228 -11.38 9.83 21.41
C ILE A 228 -11.32 10.43 22.82
N THR A 229 -10.75 11.63 22.93
CA THR A 229 -10.67 12.40 24.17
C THR A 229 -11.01 13.85 23.87
N ALA A 230 -12.09 14.37 24.47
CA ALA A 230 -12.40 15.80 24.45
C ALA A 230 -12.59 16.30 25.88
N THR A 231 -11.57 17.00 26.38
CA THR A 231 -11.54 17.61 27.72
C THR A 231 -11.30 19.11 27.58
N SER A 232 -11.25 19.85 28.69
CA SER A 232 -10.90 21.27 28.66
C SER A 232 -9.43 21.57 28.30
N THR A 233 -8.57 20.55 28.20
CA THR A 233 -7.11 20.69 28.03
C THR A 233 -6.50 19.78 26.96
N VAL A 234 -7.21 18.75 26.52
CA VAL A 234 -6.77 17.75 25.53
C VAL A 234 -7.95 17.46 24.61
N GLN A 235 -7.73 17.57 23.30
CA GLN A 235 -8.70 17.24 22.28
C GLN A 235 -8.02 16.45 21.16
N ASN A 236 -8.02 15.12 21.29
CA ASN A 236 -7.26 14.19 20.45
C ASN A 236 -8.12 12.96 20.12
N TRP A 237 -7.94 12.41 18.93
CA TRP A 237 -8.54 11.14 18.53
C TRP A 237 -7.64 10.33 17.60
N SER A 238 -7.95 9.04 17.53
CA SER A 238 -7.29 8.07 16.66
C SER A 238 -8.36 7.21 15.99
N PHE A 239 -8.26 7.05 14.66
CA PHE A 239 -9.12 6.16 13.91
C PHE A 239 -8.43 5.61 12.66
N ASN A 240 -8.98 4.53 12.12
CA ASN A 240 -8.69 4.06 10.76
C ASN A 240 -10.00 3.74 10.04
N TYR A 241 -9.96 3.78 8.72
CA TYR A 241 -11.08 3.39 7.88
C TYR A 241 -10.59 2.57 6.67
N ALA A 242 -11.47 1.71 6.19
CA ALA A 242 -11.27 0.94 4.98
C ALA A 242 -12.59 0.86 4.22
N SER A 243 -12.54 1.14 2.93
CA SER A 243 -13.66 1.12 2.01
C SER A 243 -13.29 0.32 0.76
N THR A 244 -14.30 -0.27 0.13
CA THR A 244 -14.18 -0.89 -1.19
C THR A 244 -15.29 -0.34 -2.07
N LEU A 245 -14.92 0.21 -3.22
CA LEU A 245 -15.86 0.73 -4.20
C LEU A 245 -16.53 -0.40 -5.00
N ASN A 246 -17.57 -0.06 -5.77
CA ASN A 246 -18.35 -0.98 -6.59
C ASN A 246 -17.55 -1.61 -7.74
N ASP A 247 -16.46 -0.97 -8.18
CA ASP A 247 -15.51 -1.47 -9.18
C ASP A 247 -14.39 -2.34 -8.58
N GLY A 248 -14.29 -2.41 -7.26
CA GLY A 248 -13.27 -3.14 -6.52
C GLY A 248 -12.09 -2.30 -6.02
N THR A 249 -12.02 -1.00 -6.34
CA THR A 249 -10.99 -0.09 -5.80
C THR A 249 -11.03 -0.10 -4.28
N VAL A 250 -9.86 -0.23 -3.65
CA VAL A 250 -9.69 -0.21 -2.19
C VAL A 250 -9.19 1.16 -1.77
N ILE A 251 -9.85 1.71 -0.75
CA ILE A 251 -9.49 2.99 -0.12
C ILE A 251 -9.21 2.68 1.35
N SER A 252 -8.01 2.99 1.82
CA SER A 252 -7.63 2.95 3.24
C SER A 252 -7.31 4.35 3.75
N GLY A 253 -7.21 4.48 5.07
CA GLY A 253 -6.56 5.62 5.68
C GLY A 253 -6.67 5.60 7.19
N ASP A 254 -5.89 6.47 7.81
CA ASP A 254 -5.84 6.66 9.25
C ASP A 254 -5.82 8.14 9.61
N PHE A 255 -6.12 8.41 10.88
CA PHE A 255 -5.79 9.66 11.51
C PHE A 255 -5.42 9.41 12.98
N GLU A 256 -4.31 9.97 13.43
CA GLU A 256 -3.94 10.14 14.84
C GLU A 256 -3.47 11.58 15.07
N GLY A 257 -4.20 12.30 15.93
CA GLY A 257 -3.85 13.68 16.23
C GLY A 257 -4.93 14.49 16.92
N ASP A 258 -4.63 15.77 17.09
CA ASP A 258 -5.59 16.74 17.61
C ASP A 258 -6.71 17.00 16.60
N PHE A 259 -7.93 17.23 17.09
CA PHE A 259 -9.09 17.48 16.23
C PHE A 259 -9.82 18.76 16.61
N GLY A 260 -10.34 19.48 15.62
CA GLY A 260 -11.33 20.54 15.86
C GLY A 260 -12.69 19.94 16.25
N PHE A 261 -13.53 20.68 16.96
CA PHE A 261 -14.94 20.31 17.13
C PHE A 261 -15.85 21.43 16.64
N SER A 262 -16.80 21.10 15.77
CA SER A 262 -17.88 21.99 15.37
C SER A 262 -19.23 21.39 15.75
N ASP A 263 -20.10 22.25 16.28
CA ASP A 263 -21.50 21.95 16.52
C ASP A 263 -22.25 22.67 15.39
N GLU A 264 -22.71 21.94 14.36
CA GLU A 264 -23.30 22.51 13.13
C GLU A 264 -24.71 23.06 13.32
N THR A 265 -24.90 23.62 14.50
CA THR A 265 -26.12 23.55 15.26
C THR A 265 -27.07 24.73 14.76
N ALA A 266 -27.91 25.37 15.59
CA ALA A 266 -28.51 26.74 15.41
C ALA A 266 -29.04 27.51 16.70
N THR A 267 -28.76 27.05 17.93
CA THR A 267 -29.13 27.54 19.31
C THR A 267 -28.38 26.89 20.56
N GLY A 268 -28.33 25.55 20.79
CA GLY A 268 -27.28 24.81 21.60
C GLY A 268 -27.63 23.54 22.46
N LYS A 269 -26.83 22.46 22.45
CA LYS A 269 -26.82 21.35 23.48
C LYS A 269 -25.59 21.48 24.41
N LEU A 270 -25.80 21.61 25.72
CA LEU A 270 -24.77 22.17 26.63
C LEU A 270 -23.64 21.19 27.02
N ALA A 271 -22.41 21.63 26.69
CA ALA A 271 -21.10 21.16 27.17
C ALA A 271 -20.56 19.80 26.67
N VAL A 272 -19.57 19.87 25.76
CA VAL A 272 -18.39 18.99 25.76
C VAL A 272 -17.23 19.83 26.33
N GLY A 273 -17.06 19.80 27.65
CA GLY A 273 -16.19 20.75 28.35
C GLY A 273 -16.69 22.20 28.30
N LYS A 274 -16.04 23.10 29.04
CA LYS A 274 -16.54 24.49 29.26
C LYS A 274 -16.29 25.48 28.12
N ASN A 275 -15.70 25.05 27.00
CA ASN A 275 -15.20 25.96 25.95
C ASN A 275 -15.83 25.76 24.55
N ALA A 276 -16.69 24.74 24.34
CA ALA A 276 -17.40 24.58 23.07
C ALA A 276 -18.45 25.69 22.89
N LYS A 277 -18.45 26.37 21.75
CA LYS A 277 -19.49 27.35 21.37
C LYS A 277 -20.65 26.60 20.70
N ILE A 278 -21.86 26.83 21.18
CA ILE A 278 -22.96 25.85 21.04
C ILE A 278 -24.14 26.42 20.25
N VAL A 279 -24.75 25.58 19.41
CA VAL A 279 -25.86 25.91 18.51
C VAL A 279 -26.73 24.58 18.36
N LYS A 280 -28.11 24.49 18.26
CA LYS A 280 -28.97 23.36 17.72
C LYS A 280 -29.94 23.67 16.55
N THR A 281 -29.81 22.87 15.49
CA THR A 281 -30.41 22.91 14.13
C THR A 281 -31.34 21.71 13.93
N THR A 282 -32.11 21.73 12.85
CA THR A 282 -32.98 20.61 12.42
C THR A 282 -32.26 19.60 11.52
N LYS A 283 -32.73 18.35 11.47
CA LYS A 283 -32.15 17.28 10.61
C LYS A 283 -31.93 17.72 9.16
N ALA A 284 -32.91 18.40 8.56
CA ALA A 284 -32.83 18.86 7.18
C ALA A 284 -31.74 19.94 6.98
N GLU A 285 -31.59 20.85 7.94
CA GLU A 285 -30.51 21.84 7.93
C GLU A 285 -29.14 21.20 8.16
N ALA A 286 -29.02 20.17 8.98
CA ALA A 286 -27.75 19.47 9.22
C ALA A 286 -27.24 18.76 7.95
N LEU A 287 -28.13 18.02 7.27
CA LEU A 287 -27.83 17.37 5.99
C LEU A 287 -27.57 18.40 4.88
N ALA A 288 -28.31 19.51 4.86
CA ALA A 288 -28.04 20.62 3.93
C ALA A 288 -26.75 21.37 4.25
N LYS A 289 -26.30 21.41 5.52
CA LYS A 289 -25.03 22.00 5.92
C LYS A 289 -23.84 21.15 5.52
N GLY A 290 -23.85 19.84 5.76
CA GLY A 290 -22.81 18.94 5.22
C GLY A 290 -22.62 19.17 3.71
N LYS A 291 -23.73 19.13 2.97
CA LYS A 291 -23.74 19.36 1.51
C LYS A 291 -23.40 20.80 1.07
N SER A 292 -23.52 21.81 1.93
CA SER A 292 -23.19 23.22 1.60
C SER A 292 -21.89 23.75 2.21
N ILE A 293 -21.22 22.94 3.04
CA ILE A 293 -19.80 23.07 3.36
C ILE A 293 -18.98 22.66 2.13
N VAL A 294 -19.35 21.53 1.48
CA VAL A 294 -18.79 21.09 0.20
C VAL A 294 -19.23 22.00 -0.96
N GLY A 295 -20.52 22.35 -1.02
CA GLY A 295 -21.11 23.19 -2.08
C GLY A 295 -20.73 24.69 -2.08
N LYS A 296 -19.58 25.08 -1.54
CA LYS A 296 -19.03 26.45 -1.59
C LYS A 296 -17.68 26.52 -2.30
N LYS A 297 -17.71 26.21 -3.60
CA LYS A 297 -16.84 26.84 -4.61
C LYS A 297 -17.66 27.92 -5.32
#